data_AF-A0A843FTL6-F1
#
_entry.id   AF-A0A843FTL6-F1
#
_cell.length_a   1.000
_cell.length_b   1.000
_cell.length_c   1.000
_cell.angle_alpha   90.00
_cell.angle_beta   90.00
_cell.angle_gamma   90.00
#
_symmetry.space_group_name_H-M   'P 1'
#
loop_
_entity.id
_entity.type
_entity.pdbx_description
1 polymer ?
#
loop_
_entity_poly.entity_id
_entity_poly.type
_entity_poly.pdbx_seq_one_letter_code
_entity_poly.pdbx_strand_id
1 'polypeptide(L)'
;MNKRIVKRNGDELFPLGLGAMRLATKNNSIDKEVSKEYILYAIENGVNFIDTAYAYHGGESERFLGDILSLTDSEGVKYRDRVKLSTKLPSWMVRAREDMDAFLNEQLRKLKTDVIDYYFIHNVDFSSVLRLKELGLYEFLEKARADGKIKNIGFSYHGSPNEFNDLIDDFDWDMVLVQYNYSDVNAQAGIRGIQYAYERDIAVFVMEPLKG
;
A
#
# COMPACT_ATOMS: atom_id res chain seq x y z
N MET A 1 19.56 -5.15 10.10
CA MET A 1 18.93 -6.05 9.12
C MET A 1 19.36 -5.64 7.72
N ASN A 2 19.59 -6.59 6.81
CA ASN A 2 19.91 -6.26 5.42
C ASN A 2 18.63 -5.77 4.71
N LYS A 3 18.74 -4.68 3.95
CA LYS A 3 17.65 -4.18 3.12
C LYS A 3 17.45 -5.09 1.89
N ARG A 4 16.24 -5.07 1.34
CA ARG A 4 15.87 -5.69 0.06
C ARG A 4 15.72 -4.61 -1.01
N ILE A 5 16.12 -4.93 -2.23
CA ILE A 5 16.01 -4.01 -3.38
C ILE A 5 14.75 -4.36 -4.16
N VAL A 6 13.90 -3.37 -4.40
CA VAL A 6 12.81 -3.47 -5.37
C VAL A 6 13.41 -3.30 -6.76
N LYS A 7 13.53 -4.39 -7.52
CA LYS A 7 14.30 -4.43 -8.78
C LYS A 7 13.86 -3.38 -9.81
N ARG A 8 12.55 -3.16 -9.95
CA ARG A 8 11.98 -2.26 -10.96
C ARG A 8 12.28 -0.78 -10.72
N ASN A 9 12.48 -0.35 -9.47
CA ASN A 9 12.65 1.07 -9.14
C ASN A 9 13.93 1.39 -8.34
N GLY A 10 14.67 0.38 -7.88
CA GLY A 10 15.90 0.53 -7.11
C GLY A 10 15.72 0.89 -5.63
N ASP A 11 14.48 0.96 -5.12
CA ASP A 11 14.24 1.30 -3.72
C ASP A 11 14.79 0.22 -2.78
N GLU A 12 15.53 0.65 -1.77
CA GLU A 12 16.03 -0.22 -0.71
C GLU A 12 15.10 -0.18 0.50
N LEU A 13 14.35 -1.26 0.73
CA LEU A 13 13.40 -1.38 1.84
C LEU A 13 13.91 -2.32 2.91
N PHE A 14 13.66 -2.01 4.18
CA PHE A 14 13.79 -3.02 5.22
C PHE A 14 12.75 -4.13 5.01
N PRO A 15 13.09 -5.40 5.34
CA PRO A 15 12.19 -6.53 5.11
C PRO A 15 10.94 -6.50 6.00
N LEU A 16 10.87 -5.59 6.98
CA LEU A 16 9.72 -5.34 7.83
C LEU A 16 9.28 -3.89 7.66
N GLY A 17 8.03 -3.71 7.23
CA GLY A 17 7.33 -2.43 7.21
C GLY A 17 6.36 -2.29 8.39
N LEU A 18 5.80 -1.10 8.56
CA LEU A 18 4.74 -0.84 9.53
C LEU A 18 3.37 -0.78 8.83
N GLY A 19 2.45 -1.64 9.24
CA GLY A 19 1.06 -1.62 8.77
C GLY A 19 0.16 -0.81 9.70
N ALA A 20 -0.58 0.14 9.15
CA ALA A 20 -1.46 1.06 9.89
C ALA A 20 -2.95 0.64 9.86
N MET A 21 -3.23 -0.64 9.55
CA MET A 21 -4.57 -1.21 9.67
C MET A 21 -4.98 -1.40 11.14
N ARG A 22 -4.04 -1.81 12.00
CA ARG A 22 -4.28 -2.14 13.42
C ARG A 22 -3.51 -1.21 14.35
N LEU A 23 -3.63 0.10 14.12
CA LEU A 23 -3.16 1.08 15.08
C LEU A 23 -3.82 0.84 16.45
N ALA A 24 -3.11 1.17 17.54
CA ALA A 24 -3.67 1.09 18.88
C ALA A 24 -4.96 1.93 18.98
N THR A 25 -5.97 1.40 19.65
CA THR A 25 -7.28 2.04 19.78
C THR A 25 -7.71 2.21 21.22
N LYS A 26 -8.35 3.34 21.52
CA LYS A 26 -9.02 3.62 22.79
C LYS A 26 -10.40 4.19 22.49
N ASN A 27 -11.44 3.60 23.10
CA ASN A 27 -12.84 4.00 22.88
C ASN A 27 -13.26 4.05 21.40
N ASN A 28 -12.96 2.99 20.63
CA ASN A 28 -13.26 2.88 19.18
C ASN A 28 -12.63 3.94 18.28
N SER A 29 -11.58 4.63 18.75
CA SER A 29 -10.80 5.59 17.98
C SER A 29 -9.31 5.29 18.12
N ILE A 30 -8.48 5.82 17.21
CA ILE A 30 -7.02 5.68 17.33
C ILE A 30 -6.57 6.29 18.66
N ASP A 31 -5.88 5.48 19.48
CA ASP A 31 -5.11 5.99 20.61
C ASP A 31 -3.89 6.71 20.05
N LYS A 32 -4.01 8.03 19.94
CA LYS A 32 -3.03 8.88 19.24
C LYS A 32 -1.68 8.90 19.93
N GLU A 33 -1.64 8.81 21.26
CA GLU A 33 -0.38 8.86 22.02
C GLU A 33 0.40 7.58 21.81
N VAL A 34 -0.21 6.42 22.10
CA VAL A 34 0.42 5.11 21.94
C VAL A 34 0.77 4.85 20.47
N SER A 35 -0.13 5.21 19.55
CA SER A 35 0.11 5.00 18.13
C SER A 35 1.24 5.85 17.58
N LYS A 36 1.32 7.11 17.99
CA LYS A 36 2.43 7.99 17.60
C LYS A 36 3.75 7.43 18.13
N GLU A 37 3.78 6.98 19.39
CA GLU A 37 4.99 6.47 20.03
C GLU A 37 5.60 5.31 19.25
N TYR A 38 4.85 4.23 18.97
CA TYR A 38 5.44 3.09 18.26
C TYR A 38 5.71 3.38 16.77
N ILE A 39 4.96 4.29 16.12
CA ILE A 39 5.25 4.69 14.74
C ILE A 39 6.60 5.40 14.68
N LEU A 40 6.82 6.40 15.55
CA LEU A 40 8.09 7.13 15.59
C LEU A 40 9.24 6.21 15.99
N TYR A 41 9.03 5.36 17.02
CA TYR A 41 10.01 4.36 17.40
C TYR A 41 10.40 3.45 16.23
N ALA A 42 9.43 2.97 15.44
CA ALA A 42 9.71 2.13 14.28
C ALA A 42 10.58 2.86 13.24
N ILE A 43 10.25 4.11 12.91
CA ILE A 43 11.01 4.91 11.93
C ILE A 43 12.42 5.23 12.45
N GLU A 44 12.53 5.59 13.73
CA GLU A 44 13.81 5.85 14.42
C GLU A 44 14.71 4.62 14.45
N ASN A 45 14.11 3.41 14.49
CA ASN A 45 14.83 2.13 14.46
C ASN A 45 14.92 1.52 13.05
N GLY A 46 14.71 2.33 12.01
CA GLY A 46 15.05 2.00 10.63
C GLY A 46 13.91 1.51 9.76
N VAL A 47 12.67 1.36 10.27
CA VAL A 47 11.53 1.07 9.39
C VAL A 47 11.36 2.21 8.39
N ASN A 48 11.43 1.86 7.09
CA ASN A 48 11.37 2.81 6.00
C ASN A 48 10.24 2.53 4.99
N PHE A 49 9.25 1.73 5.39
CA PHE A 49 8.04 1.50 4.62
C PHE A 49 6.83 1.49 5.55
N ILE A 50 5.84 2.34 5.27
CA ILE A 50 4.59 2.43 6.02
C ILE A 50 3.43 2.20 5.08
N ASP A 51 2.55 1.27 5.44
CA ASP A 51 1.35 0.93 4.68
C ASP A 51 0.09 1.38 5.41
N THR A 52 -0.76 2.12 4.72
CA THR A 52 -2.12 2.46 5.19
C THR A 52 -3.14 2.21 4.07
N ALA A 53 -4.40 2.57 4.28
CA ALA A 53 -5.43 2.52 3.27
C ALA A 53 -6.55 3.50 3.58
N TYR A 54 -7.27 3.91 2.54
CA TYR A 54 -8.38 4.87 2.62
C TYR A 54 -9.43 4.52 3.69
N ALA A 55 -9.74 3.23 3.89
CA ALA A 55 -10.81 2.79 4.78
C ALA A 55 -10.36 2.50 6.23
N TYR A 56 -9.05 2.47 6.51
CA TYR A 56 -8.56 2.08 7.83
C TYR A 56 -8.96 3.10 8.91
N HIS A 57 -9.44 2.58 10.05
CA HIS A 57 -9.95 3.38 11.17
C HIS A 57 -11.04 4.36 10.74
N GLY A 58 -11.96 3.93 9.86
CA GLY A 58 -13.03 4.79 9.35
C GLY A 58 -12.53 5.97 8.49
N GLY A 59 -11.32 5.85 7.93
CA GLY A 59 -10.67 6.88 7.12
C GLY A 59 -9.74 7.82 7.89
N GLU A 60 -9.51 7.58 9.18
CA GLU A 60 -8.64 8.41 10.01
C GLU A 60 -7.16 8.00 9.99
N SER A 61 -6.83 6.77 9.56
CA SER A 61 -5.43 6.28 9.54
C SER A 61 -4.52 7.16 8.69
N GLU A 62 -4.95 7.55 7.49
CA GLU A 62 -4.19 8.44 6.60
C GLU A 62 -3.98 9.83 7.18
N ARG A 63 -5.02 10.41 7.80
CA ARG A 63 -4.93 11.73 8.44
C ARG A 63 -3.93 11.70 9.60
N PHE A 64 -4.04 10.67 10.44
CA PHE A 64 -3.17 10.49 11.59
C PHE A 64 -1.71 10.27 11.18
N LEU A 65 -1.46 9.47 10.14
CA LEU A 65 -0.11 9.33 9.58
C LEU A 65 0.39 10.64 8.96
N GLY A 66 -0.44 11.39 8.26
CA GLY A 66 -0.07 12.70 7.73
C GLY A 66 0.37 13.68 8.82
N ASP A 67 -0.30 13.68 9.97
CA ASP A 67 0.10 14.46 11.14
C ASP A 67 1.48 14.04 11.67
N ILE A 68 1.75 12.73 11.79
CA ILE A 68 3.02 12.20 12.30
C ILE A 68 4.16 12.46 11.32
N LEU A 69 3.97 12.17 10.03
CA LEU A 69 5.02 12.27 9.02
C LEU A 69 5.40 13.73 8.71
N SER A 70 4.56 14.69 9.09
CA SER A 70 4.87 16.13 9.04
C SER A 70 5.83 16.59 10.14
N LEU A 71 6.02 15.80 11.20
CA LEU A 71 6.97 16.10 12.28
C LEU A 71 8.41 15.94 11.78
N THR A 72 9.35 16.51 12.51
CA THR A 72 10.78 16.29 12.30
C THR A 72 11.37 15.47 13.43
N ASP A 73 12.44 14.74 13.12
CA ASP A 73 13.29 14.10 14.12
C ASP A 73 14.21 15.12 14.84
N SER A 74 15.07 14.61 15.72
CA SER A 74 16.02 15.41 16.48
C SER A 74 17.06 16.15 15.65
N GLU A 75 17.27 15.73 14.39
CA GLU A 75 18.20 16.36 13.44
C GLU A 75 17.48 17.37 12.53
N GLY A 76 16.16 17.53 12.69
CA GLY A 76 15.35 18.44 11.89
C GLY A 76 14.90 17.87 10.54
N VAL A 77 15.08 16.56 10.31
CA VAL A 77 14.64 15.90 9.07
C VAL A 77 13.17 15.49 9.23
N LYS A 78 12.33 15.75 8.21
CA LYS A 78 10.93 15.34 8.24
C LYS A 78 10.83 13.81 8.20
N TYR A 79 9.96 13.23 9.03
CA TYR A 79 9.72 11.78 9.01
C TYR A 79 9.20 11.28 7.66
N ARG A 80 8.44 12.10 6.92
CA ARG A 80 8.01 11.79 5.55
C ARG A 80 9.17 11.42 4.62
N ASP A 81 10.33 12.06 4.78
CA ASP A 81 11.50 11.85 3.92
C ASP A 81 12.30 10.60 4.29
N ARG A 82 11.99 10.01 5.46
CA ARG A 82 12.64 8.80 5.98
C ARG A 82 11.91 7.51 5.61
N VAL A 83 10.71 7.61 5.04
CA VAL A 83 9.86 6.45 4.74
C VAL A 83 9.32 6.49 3.32
N LYS A 84 9.11 5.31 2.76
CA LYS A 84 8.24 5.09 1.62
C LYS A 84 6.82 4.88 2.12
N LEU A 85 5.90 5.67 1.59
CA LEU A 85 4.52 5.69 2.03
C LEU A 85 3.62 4.96 1.02
N SER A 86 2.86 4.00 1.53
CA SER A 86 1.85 3.27 0.79
C SER A 86 0.44 3.66 1.22
N THR A 87 -0.46 3.82 0.25
CA THR A 87 -1.91 3.78 0.49
C THR A 87 -2.64 3.14 -0.68
N LYS A 88 -3.97 3.01 -0.57
CA LYS A 88 -4.78 2.20 -1.47
C LYS A 88 -6.05 2.88 -1.94
N LEU A 89 -6.35 2.78 -3.23
CA LEU A 89 -7.63 3.16 -3.83
C LEU A 89 -8.74 2.23 -3.32
N PRO A 90 -9.83 2.74 -2.72
CA PRO A 90 -10.94 1.91 -2.24
C PRO A 90 -11.79 1.40 -3.41
N SER A 91 -11.35 0.30 -4.05
CA SER A 91 -11.93 -0.26 -5.28
C SER A 91 -13.45 -0.37 -5.26
N TRP A 92 -14.01 -0.85 -4.16
CA TRP A 92 -15.46 -1.07 -3.96
C TRP A 92 -16.27 0.22 -3.86
N MET A 93 -15.63 1.37 -3.64
CA MET A 93 -16.30 2.68 -3.57
C MET A 93 -16.31 3.40 -4.92
N VAL A 94 -15.48 2.99 -5.87
CA VAL A 94 -15.41 3.60 -7.21
C VAL A 94 -16.66 3.21 -8.03
N ARG A 95 -17.35 4.20 -8.57
CA ARG A 95 -18.54 4.09 -9.42
C ARG A 95 -18.36 4.76 -10.77
N ALA A 96 -17.50 5.77 -10.85
CA ALA A 96 -17.11 6.45 -12.09
C ALA A 96 -15.61 6.74 -12.11
N ARG A 97 -15.08 7.15 -13.27
CA ARG A 97 -13.66 7.47 -13.45
C ARG A 97 -13.21 8.57 -12.49
N GLU A 98 -14.04 9.59 -12.30
CA GLU A 98 -13.77 10.78 -11.50
C GLU A 98 -13.59 10.47 -10.00
N ASP A 99 -14.21 9.39 -9.52
CA ASP A 99 -14.04 8.96 -8.13
C ASP A 99 -12.58 8.61 -7.83
N MET A 100 -11.86 8.04 -8.80
CA MET A 100 -10.46 7.67 -8.62
C MET A 100 -9.58 8.92 -8.38
N ASP A 101 -9.82 9.99 -9.15
CA ASP A 101 -9.13 11.27 -8.94
C ASP A 101 -9.52 11.91 -7.61
N ALA A 102 -10.81 11.87 -7.25
CA ALA A 102 -11.32 12.39 -6.00
C ALA A 102 -10.66 11.69 -4.79
N PHE A 103 -10.60 10.36 -4.81
CA PHE A 103 -9.94 9.58 -3.76
C PHE A 103 -8.45 9.91 -3.69
N LEU A 104 -7.70 9.85 -4.80
CA LEU A 104 -6.27 10.14 -4.77
C LEU A 104 -5.97 11.56 -4.24
N ASN A 105 -6.71 12.57 -4.68
CA ASN A 105 -6.55 13.95 -4.19
C ASN A 105 -6.87 14.06 -2.69
N GLU A 106 -7.90 13.35 -2.21
CA GLU A 106 -8.21 13.32 -0.78
C GLU A 106 -7.11 12.63 0.04
N GLN A 107 -6.57 11.53 -0.45
CA GLN A 107 -5.49 10.76 0.20
C GLN A 107 -4.22 11.61 0.33
N LEU A 108 -3.80 12.29 -0.75
CA LEU A 108 -2.68 13.23 -0.74
C LEU A 108 -2.89 14.34 0.32
N ARG A 109 -4.11 14.90 0.38
CA ARG A 109 -4.47 15.92 1.38
C ARG A 109 -4.43 15.38 2.82
N LYS A 110 -4.98 14.18 3.07
CA LYS A 110 -4.99 13.53 4.39
C LYS A 110 -3.56 13.23 4.86
N LEU A 111 -2.73 12.71 3.95
CA LEU A 111 -1.33 12.35 4.20
C LEU A 111 -0.38 13.56 4.19
N LYS A 112 -0.87 14.75 3.82
CA LYS A 112 -0.11 16.01 3.75
C LYS A 112 1.14 15.89 2.90
N THR A 113 1.02 15.26 1.74
CA THR A 113 2.11 15.04 0.79
C THR A 113 1.60 15.18 -0.62
N ASP A 114 2.47 15.59 -1.55
CA ASP A 114 2.13 15.72 -2.97
C ASP A 114 2.35 14.42 -3.75
N VAL A 115 2.93 13.39 -3.11
CA VAL A 115 3.27 12.12 -3.76
C VAL A 115 3.09 10.91 -2.84
N ILE A 116 2.47 9.85 -3.37
CA ILE A 116 2.44 8.51 -2.78
C ILE A 116 3.54 7.65 -3.41
N ASP A 117 4.39 7.02 -2.59
CA ASP A 117 5.49 6.21 -3.12
C ASP A 117 4.96 4.88 -3.69
N TYR A 118 4.00 4.24 -3.04
CA TYR A 118 3.41 2.98 -3.46
C TYR A 118 1.88 3.06 -3.42
N TYR A 119 1.23 2.97 -4.58
CA TYR A 119 -0.23 3.08 -4.67
C TYR A 119 -0.84 1.75 -5.08
N PHE A 120 -1.65 1.18 -4.19
CA PHE A 120 -2.34 -0.10 -4.45
C PHE A 120 -3.79 0.10 -4.85
N ILE A 121 -4.32 -0.77 -5.69
CA ILE A 121 -5.76 -0.97 -5.80
C ILE A 121 -6.17 -1.94 -4.69
N HIS A 122 -7.07 -1.50 -3.81
CA HIS A 122 -7.37 -2.22 -2.58
C HIS A 122 -8.33 -3.39 -2.82
N ASN A 123 -8.04 -4.54 -2.21
CA ASN A 123 -8.95 -5.67 -2.06
C ASN A 123 -9.59 -6.13 -3.37
N VAL A 124 -8.77 -6.55 -4.32
CA VAL A 124 -9.25 -6.94 -5.66
C VAL A 124 -9.11 -8.42 -5.94
N ASP A 125 -10.05 -8.91 -6.73
CA ASP A 125 -9.95 -10.11 -7.55
C ASP A 125 -9.99 -9.70 -9.04
N PHE A 126 -9.96 -10.69 -9.94
CA PHE A 126 -9.97 -10.43 -11.38
C PHE A 126 -11.24 -9.67 -11.83
N SER A 127 -12.41 -10.07 -11.31
CA SER A 127 -13.69 -9.44 -11.65
C SER A 127 -13.75 -7.96 -11.25
N SER A 128 -13.18 -7.63 -10.09
CA SER A 128 -13.12 -6.28 -9.55
C SER A 128 -12.24 -5.39 -10.41
N VAL A 129 -11.11 -5.92 -10.89
CA VAL A 129 -10.20 -5.19 -11.79
C VAL A 129 -10.84 -4.98 -13.15
N LEU A 130 -11.48 -5.99 -13.75
CA LEU A 130 -12.19 -5.83 -15.02
C LEU A 130 -13.24 -4.72 -14.96
N ARG A 131 -14.06 -4.69 -13.90
CA ARG A 131 -15.04 -3.60 -13.69
C ARG A 131 -14.36 -2.23 -13.59
N LEU A 132 -13.24 -2.13 -12.88
CA LEU A 132 -12.51 -0.86 -12.76
C LEU A 132 -11.83 -0.45 -14.08
N LYS A 133 -11.38 -1.43 -14.87
CA LYS A 133 -10.82 -1.23 -16.20
C LYS A 133 -11.83 -0.62 -17.16
N GLU A 134 -13.09 -1.09 -17.12
CA GLU A 134 -14.21 -0.47 -17.85
C GLU A 134 -14.45 1.00 -17.44
N LEU A 135 -14.09 1.38 -16.21
CA LEU A 135 -14.14 2.75 -15.71
C LEU A 135 -12.84 3.54 -15.94
N GLY A 136 -11.88 3.02 -16.71
CA GLY A 136 -10.65 3.73 -17.06
C GLY A 136 -9.53 3.65 -16.00
N LEU A 137 -9.47 2.57 -15.22
CA LEU A 137 -8.44 2.38 -14.18
C LEU A 137 -7.00 2.53 -14.69
N TYR A 138 -6.66 1.94 -15.83
CA TYR A 138 -5.27 1.96 -16.31
C TYR A 138 -4.85 3.35 -16.79
N GLU A 139 -5.74 4.04 -17.50
CA GLU A 139 -5.51 5.44 -17.87
C GLU A 139 -5.35 6.33 -16.63
N PHE A 140 -6.17 6.12 -15.59
CA PHE A 140 -6.03 6.83 -14.31
C PHE A 140 -4.64 6.61 -13.70
N LEU A 141 -4.20 5.36 -13.61
CA LEU A 141 -2.95 4.97 -12.97
C LEU A 141 -1.74 5.54 -13.72
N GLU A 142 -1.72 5.40 -15.05
CA GLU A 142 -0.66 5.98 -15.89
C GLU A 142 -0.63 7.50 -15.79
N LYS A 143 -1.80 8.16 -15.84
CA LYS A 143 -1.90 9.61 -15.71
C LYS A 143 -1.43 10.09 -14.33
N ALA A 144 -1.87 9.43 -13.25
CA ALA A 144 -1.46 9.80 -11.89
C ALA A 144 0.05 9.65 -11.69
N ARG A 145 0.66 8.64 -12.32
CA ARG A 145 2.13 8.47 -12.35
C ARG A 145 2.81 9.56 -13.17
N ALA A 146 2.30 9.87 -14.36
CA ALA A 146 2.83 10.92 -15.23
C ALA A 146 2.74 12.32 -14.59
N ASP A 147 1.66 12.58 -13.84
CA ASP A 147 1.47 13.80 -13.05
C ASP A 147 2.36 13.86 -11.78
N GLY A 148 3.09 12.80 -11.47
CA GLY A 148 3.99 12.71 -10.30
C GLY A 148 3.27 12.49 -8.95
N LYS A 149 1.96 12.21 -8.96
CA LYS A 149 1.15 12.00 -7.75
C LYS A 149 1.37 10.63 -7.12
N ILE A 150 1.70 9.63 -7.94
CA ILE A 150 2.07 8.28 -7.49
C ILE A 150 3.38 7.85 -8.19
N LYS A 151 4.20 7.04 -7.52
CA LYS A 151 5.44 6.52 -8.14
C LYS A 151 5.27 5.09 -8.62
N ASN A 152 4.91 4.18 -7.71
CA ASN A 152 4.77 2.76 -7.99
C ASN A 152 3.29 2.35 -7.96
N ILE A 153 2.91 1.42 -8.82
CA ILE A 153 1.53 0.99 -9.06
C ILE A 153 1.39 -0.51 -8.83
N GLY A 154 0.40 -0.89 -8.02
CA GLY A 154 0.16 -2.28 -7.67
C GLY A 154 -1.27 -2.55 -7.26
N PHE A 155 -1.52 -3.77 -6.78
CA PHE A 155 -2.81 -4.18 -6.23
C PHE A 155 -2.66 -5.07 -5.00
N SER A 156 -3.69 -5.07 -4.15
CA SER A 156 -3.85 -6.00 -3.03
C SER A 156 -4.81 -7.11 -3.44
N TYR A 157 -4.30 -8.33 -3.53
CA TYR A 157 -5.04 -9.45 -4.10
C TYR A 157 -5.82 -10.26 -3.07
N HIS A 158 -7.08 -10.57 -3.36
CA HIS A 158 -7.96 -11.40 -2.52
C HIS A 158 -8.85 -12.36 -3.33
N GLY A 159 -8.44 -12.67 -4.56
CA GLY A 159 -9.16 -13.58 -5.46
C GLY A 159 -8.71 -15.05 -5.39
N SER A 160 -9.14 -15.83 -6.38
CA SER A 160 -8.80 -17.25 -6.52
C SER A 160 -7.38 -17.46 -7.08
N PRO A 161 -6.60 -18.45 -6.60
CA PRO A 161 -5.26 -18.73 -7.13
C PRO A 161 -5.16 -18.85 -8.66
N ASN A 162 -6.23 -19.32 -9.32
CA ASN A 162 -6.25 -19.56 -10.76
C ASN A 162 -6.29 -18.27 -11.60
N GLU A 163 -6.70 -17.15 -11.02
CA GLU A 163 -6.89 -15.87 -11.74
C GLU A 163 -5.74 -14.88 -11.46
N PHE A 164 -4.86 -15.20 -10.51
CA PHE A 164 -3.80 -14.30 -10.08
C PHE A 164 -2.82 -14.00 -11.22
N ASN A 165 -2.42 -15.02 -11.98
CA ASN A 165 -1.48 -14.87 -13.08
C ASN A 165 -2.06 -14.02 -14.22
N ASP A 166 -3.34 -14.22 -14.54
CA ASP A 166 -4.03 -13.41 -15.55
C ASP A 166 -4.03 -11.93 -15.14
N LEU A 167 -4.23 -11.64 -13.85
CA LEU A 167 -4.16 -10.27 -13.35
C LEU A 167 -2.73 -9.71 -13.36
N ILE A 168 -1.72 -10.52 -13.02
CA ILE A 168 -0.31 -10.14 -13.13
C ILE A 168 0.06 -9.75 -14.55
N ASP A 169 -0.48 -10.45 -15.56
CA ASP A 169 -0.16 -10.22 -16.96
C ASP A 169 -1.05 -9.12 -17.62
N ASP A 170 -2.11 -8.63 -16.96
CA ASP A 170 -3.07 -7.66 -17.53
C ASP A 170 -2.56 -6.20 -17.52
N PHE A 171 -1.50 -5.88 -16.78
CA PHE A 171 -0.91 -4.54 -16.69
C PHE A 171 0.55 -4.59 -16.24
N ASP A 172 1.31 -3.52 -16.49
CA ASP A 172 2.72 -3.41 -16.10
C ASP A 172 2.89 -3.02 -14.60
N TRP A 173 2.54 -3.94 -13.71
CA TRP A 173 2.55 -3.72 -12.26
C TRP A 173 3.97 -3.62 -11.68
N ASP A 174 4.22 -2.67 -10.79
CA ASP A 174 5.49 -2.59 -10.05
C ASP A 174 5.53 -3.54 -8.85
N MET A 175 4.36 -3.74 -8.22
CA MET A 175 4.25 -4.51 -7.00
C MET A 175 2.88 -5.14 -6.79
N VAL A 176 2.84 -6.14 -5.92
CA VAL A 176 1.61 -6.77 -5.42
C VAL A 176 1.68 -6.94 -3.91
N LEU A 177 0.52 -6.80 -3.26
CA LEU A 177 0.33 -7.15 -1.85
C LEU A 177 -0.53 -8.41 -1.80
N VAL A 178 -0.03 -9.45 -1.15
CA VAL A 178 -0.70 -10.76 -1.04
C VAL A 178 -0.79 -11.21 0.40
N GLN A 179 -1.85 -11.96 0.72
CA GLN A 179 -1.94 -12.66 1.99
C GLN A 179 -1.08 -13.93 1.89
N TYR A 180 -0.13 -14.10 2.81
CA TYR A 180 0.68 -15.31 2.85
C TYR A 180 1.22 -15.58 4.26
N ASN A 181 1.00 -16.79 4.76
CA ASN A 181 1.51 -17.26 6.03
C ASN A 181 1.74 -18.78 5.98
N TYR A 182 2.46 -19.32 6.97
CA TYR A 182 2.83 -20.75 7.01
C TYR A 182 1.63 -21.71 7.12
N SER A 183 0.45 -21.25 7.55
CA SER A 183 -0.76 -22.06 7.62
C SER A 183 -1.58 -22.04 6.33
N ASP A 184 -1.47 -21.00 5.50
CA ASP A 184 -2.33 -20.76 4.34
C ASP A 184 -1.53 -20.63 3.03
N VAL A 185 -0.47 -21.45 2.86
CA VAL A 185 0.52 -21.32 1.77
C VAL A 185 -0.04 -21.45 0.35
N ASN A 186 -1.25 -22.00 0.18
CA ASN A 186 -1.91 -22.19 -1.11
C ASN A 186 -3.19 -21.34 -1.26
N ALA A 187 -3.50 -20.47 -0.29
CA ALA A 187 -4.68 -19.60 -0.35
C ALA A 187 -4.42 -18.37 -1.22
N GLN A 188 -5.45 -17.87 -1.90
CA GLN A 188 -5.38 -16.71 -2.81
C GLN A 188 -4.21 -16.85 -3.80
N ALA A 189 -3.32 -15.87 -3.93
CA ALA A 189 -2.15 -15.99 -4.80
C ALA A 189 -1.28 -17.21 -4.45
N GLY A 190 -1.17 -17.53 -3.15
CA GLY A 190 -0.36 -18.62 -2.63
C GLY A 190 1.12 -18.52 -3.01
N ILE A 191 1.89 -19.55 -2.69
CA ILE A 191 3.32 -19.60 -3.02
C ILE A 191 3.57 -19.56 -4.53
N ARG A 192 2.68 -20.17 -5.33
CA ARG A 192 2.80 -20.21 -6.80
C ARG A 192 2.64 -18.82 -7.41
N GLY A 193 1.63 -18.05 -6.99
CA GLY A 193 1.45 -16.67 -7.44
C GLY A 193 2.62 -15.78 -7.02
N ILE A 194 3.10 -15.93 -5.78
CA ILE A 194 4.29 -15.20 -5.30
C ILE A 194 5.51 -15.46 -6.19
N GLN A 195 5.77 -16.72 -6.53
CA GLN A 195 6.87 -17.09 -7.42
C GLN A 195 6.66 -16.51 -8.82
N TYR A 196 5.45 -16.59 -9.36
CA TYR A 196 5.11 -16.06 -10.68
C TYR A 196 5.33 -14.55 -10.81
N ALA A 197 4.95 -13.78 -9.78
CA ALA A 197 5.21 -12.34 -9.70
C ALA A 197 6.72 -12.05 -9.59
N TYR A 198 7.42 -12.80 -8.74
CA TYR A 198 8.87 -12.63 -8.54
C TYR A 198 9.67 -12.89 -9.82
N GLU A 199 9.31 -13.90 -10.61
CA GLU A 199 9.95 -14.21 -11.91
C GLU A 199 9.79 -13.10 -12.95
N ARG A 200 8.83 -12.19 -12.76
CA ARG A 200 8.58 -11.00 -13.61
C ARG A 200 9.16 -9.71 -13.03
N ASP A 201 9.99 -9.83 -12.01
CA ASP A 201 10.58 -8.72 -11.25
C ASP A 201 9.55 -7.79 -10.58
N ILE A 202 8.32 -8.28 -10.36
CA ILE A 202 7.28 -7.58 -9.60
C ILE A 202 7.57 -7.73 -8.11
N ALA A 203 7.59 -6.62 -7.37
CA ALA A 203 7.83 -6.67 -5.93
C ALA A 203 6.64 -7.29 -5.18
N VAL A 204 6.92 -8.24 -4.30
CA VAL A 204 5.90 -8.90 -3.48
C VAL A 204 5.97 -8.38 -2.04
N PHE A 205 4.88 -7.77 -1.61
CA PHE A 205 4.61 -7.42 -0.22
C PHE A 205 3.68 -8.47 0.38
N VAL A 206 3.94 -8.87 1.62
CA VAL A 206 3.12 -9.87 2.33
C VAL A 206 2.37 -9.20 3.46
N MET A 207 1.06 -9.37 3.48
CA MET A 207 0.22 -9.06 4.64
C MET A 207 -0.18 -10.34 5.40
N GLU A 208 -0.54 -10.16 6.66
CA GLU A 208 -0.94 -11.21 7.59
C GLU A 208 0.06 -12.39 7.70
N PRO A 209 1.39 -12.16 7.79
CA PRO A 209 2.37 -13.25 7.88
C PRO A 209 2.21 -14.12 9.13
N LEU A 210 1.46 -13.65 10.13
CA LEU A 210 1.17 -14.34 11.39
C LEU A 210 -0.31 -14.74 11.54
N LYS A 211 -1.10 -14.72 10.45
CA LYS A 211 -2.51 -15.10 10.41
C LYS A 211 -3.36 -14.34 11.44
N GLY A 212 -3.68 -13.08 11.12
CA GLY A 212 -4.43 -12.18 11.99
C GLY A 212 -4.95 -10.98 11.27
#